data_AF-A0A4Q2ZCV0-F1
#
_entry.id   AF-A0A4Q2ZCV0-F1
#
_cell.length_a   1.000
_cell.length_b   1.000
_cell.length_c   1.000
_cell.angle_alpha   90.00
_cell.angle_beta   90.00
_cell.angle_gamma   90.00
#
_symmetry.space_group_name_H-M   'P 1'
#
loop_
_entity.id
_entity.type
_entity.pdbx_description
1 polymer ?
#
loop_
_entity_poly.entity_id
_entity_poly.type
_entity_poly.pdbx_seq_one_letter_code
_entity_poly.pdbx_strand_id
1 'polypeptide(L)'
;MIELNEQTIMQIENPLMREIAFMQWLTQVPYLNVRPIGNGRWAGIMELMFHVAVVGGPLYDFVGLGFRYCYHGPDGVKSSKQEAYKVALAALDAWDPQTESEPQGWHRDPFTHRRRPMGNAAEEYVEG
;
A
#
# COMPACT_ATOMS: atom_id res chain seq x y z
N MET A 1 8.39 -25.46 6.23
CA MET A 1 7.55 -24.52 5.46
C MET A 1 8.17 -24.40 4.08
N ILE A 2 7.38 -24.51 3.01
CA ILE A 2 7.88 -24.25 1.65
C ILE A 2 8.09 -22.73 1.54
N GLU A 3 9.29 -22.31 1.18
CA GLU A 3 9.56 -20.91 0.86
C GLU A 3 8.82 -20.56 -0.44
N LEU A 4 7.88 -19.61 -0.36
CA LEU A 4 7.18 -19.13 -1.54
C LEU A 4 8.11 -18.16 -2.26
N ASN A 5 8.32 -18.37 -3.55
CA ASN A 5 9.11 -17.48 -4.39
C ASN A 5 8.40 -17.27 -5.72
N GLU A 6 8.91 -16.32 -6.50
CA GLU A 6 8.33 -15.96 -7.80
C GLU A 6 8.12 -17.19 -8.71
N GLN A 7 9.13 -18.05 -8.86
CA GLN A 7 9.05 -19.21 -9.75
C GLN A 7 7.98 -20.21 -9.29
N THR A 8 7.93 -20.53 -7.99
CA THR A 8 6.97 -21.51 -7.46
C THR A 8 5.54 -20.98 -7.53
N ILE A 9 5.33 -19.69 -7.27
CA ILE A 9 4.00 -19.06 -7.39
C ILE A 9 3.54 -19.09 -8.84
N MET A 10 4.38 -18.67 -9.78
CA MET A 10 3.99 -18.56 -11.20
C MET A 10 3.67 -19.92 -11.86
N GLN A 11 4.17 -21.02 -11.31
CA GLN A 11 3.86 -22.38 -11.77
C GLN A 11 2.51 -22.93 -11.28
N ILE A 12 1.85 -22.28 -10.31
CA ILE A 12 0.55 -22.75 -9.79
C ILE A 12 -0.53 -22.55 -10.86
N GLU A 13 -1.07 -23.63 -11.44
CA GLU A 13 -2.06 -23.53 -12.53
C GLU A 13 -3.41 -22.94 -12.08
N ASN A 14 -3.86 -23.26 -10.87
CA ASN A 14 -5.13 -22.77 -10.33
C ASN A 14 -5.00 -21.27 -9.98
N PRO A 15 -5.76 -20.36 -10.62
CA PRO A 15 -5.61 -18.92 -10.41
C PRO A 15 -5.88 -18.47 -8.97
N LEU A 16 -6.88 -19.06 -8.30
CA LEU A 16 -7.19 -18.73 -6.91
C LEU A 16 -6.06 -19.15 -5.98
N MET A 17 -5.52 -20.35 -6.16
CA MET A 17 -4.37 -20.81 -5.36
C MET A 17 -3.13 -19.97 -5.62
N ARG A 18 -2.93 -19.51 -6.86
CA ARG A 18 -1.83 -18.62 -7.23
C ARG A 18 -1.95 -17.27 -6.53
N GLU A 19 -3.15 -16.68 -6.51
CA GLU A 19 -3.42 -15.42 -5.81
C GLU A 19 -3.18 -15.57 -4.31
N ILE A 20 -3.72 -16.63 -3.68
CA ILE A 20 -3.48 -16.92 -2.27
C ILE A 20 -1.98 -17.03 -1.96
N ALA A 21 -1.22 -17.73 -2.80
CA ALA A 21 0.22 -17.89 -2.63
C ALA A 21 0.97 -16.55 -2.80
N PHE A 22 0.58 -15.71 -3.76
CA PHE A 22 1.13 -14.37 -3.91
C PHE A 22 0.85 -13.48 -2.70
N MET A 23 -0.39 -13.49 -2.20
CA MET A 23 -0.76 -12.74 -1.00
C MET A 23 -0.01 -13.22 0.25
N GLN A 24 0.21 -14.53 0.38
CA GLN A 24 1.05 -15.09 1.44
C GLN A 24 2.52 -14.66 1.29
N TRP A 25 3.07 -14.65 0.07
CA TRP A 25 4.41 -14.15 -0.18
C TRP A 25 4.56 -12.67 0.19
N LEU A 26 3.56 -11.82 -0.09
CA LEU A 26 3.59 -10.42 0.34
C LEU A 26 3.75 -10.27 1.86
N THR A 27 3.24 -11.21 2.66
CA THR A 27 3.43 -11.22 4.13
C THR A 27 4.80 -11.74 4.58
N GLN A 28 5.58 -12.36 3.70
CA GLN A 28 6.97 -12.80 3.95
C GLN A 28 7.99 -11.69 3.69
N VAL A 29 7.60 -10.67 2.94
CA VAL A 29 8.35 -9.42 2.74
C VAL A 29 7.76 -8.33 3.66
N PRO A 30 8.30 -7.10 3.73
CA PRO A 30 7.93 -6.13 4.79
C PRO A 30 6.58 -5.43 4.56
N TYR A 31 5.63 -6.08 3.89
CA TYR A 31 4.25 -5.59 3.77
C TYR A 31 3.39 -6.14 4.91
N LEU A 32 2.65 -5.25 5.54
CA LEU A 32 1.72 -5.51 6.62
C LEU A 32 0.28 -5.29 6.11
N ASN A 33 -0.71 -5.92 6.75
CA ASN A 33 -2.14 -5.67 6.48
C ASN A 33 -2.52 -5.81 4.99
N VAL A 34 -1.89 -6.76 4.30
CA VAL A 34 -2.05 -6.95 2.87
C VAL A 34 -3.48 -7.42 2.57
N ARG A 35 -4.14 -6.80 1.59
CA ARG A 35 -5.47 -7.20 1.11
C ARG A 35 -5.60 -7.03 -0.41
N PRO A 36 -6.43 -7.83 -1.08
CA PRO A 36 -6.82 -7.56 -2.45
C PRO A 36 -7.69 -6.29 -2.49
N ILE A 37 -7.53 -5.49 -3.55
CA ILE A 37 -8.34 -4.29 -3.79
C ILE A 37 -9.16 -4.41 -5.09
N GLY A 38 -9.32 -5.63 -5.59
CA GLY A 38 -10.05 -5.93 -6.84
C GLY A 38 -9.22 -5.68 -8.10
N ASN A 39 -9.79 -6.04 -9.26
CA ASN A 39 -9.20 -5.84 -10.59
C ASN A 39 -7.75 -6.35 -10.72
N GLY A 40 -7.43 -7.46 -10.06
CA GLY A 40 -6.08 -8.03 -10.08
C GLY A 40 -5.03 -7.16 -9.40
N ARG A 41 -5.39 -6.40 -8.37
CA ARG A 41 -4.50 -5.53 -7.61
C ARG A 41 -4.54 -5.83 -6.12
N TRP A 42 -3.49 -5.44 -5.42
CA TRP A 42 -3.35 -5.55 -3.98
C TRP A 42 -2.95 -4.21 -3.36
N ALA A 43 -3.19 -4.08 -2.06
CA ALA A 43 -2.66 -3.01 -1.23
C ALA A 43 -2.19 -3.55 0.12
N GLY A 44 -1.24 -2.87 0.75
CA GLY A 44 -0.75 -3.18 2.09
C GLY A 44 -0.05 -1.96 2.67
N ILE A 45 0.42 -2.10 3.91
CA ILE A 45 1.18 -1.08 4.63
C ILE A 45 2.65 -1.45 4.62
N MET A 46 3.52 -0.48 4.35
CA MET A 46 4.96 -0.65 4.46
C MET A 46 5.53 0.42 5.39
N GLU A 47 6.34 -0.03 6.36
CA GLU A 47 7.17 0.88 7.14
C GLU A 47 8.45 1.21 6.38
N LEU A 48 8.63 2.47 6.03
CA LEU A 48 9.85 2.98 5.42
C LEU A 48 10.76 3.56 6.50
N MET A 49 11.97 4.00 6.11
CA MET A 49 12.93 4.59 7.05
C MET A 49 12.34 5.75 7.86
N PHE A 50 11.55 6.63 7.22
CA PHE A 50 11.01 7.85 7.82
C PHE A 50 9.50 8.02 7.76
N HIS A 51 8.80 7.15 7.03
CA HIS A 51 7.36 7.29 6.77
C HIS A 51 6.70 5.92 6.89
N VAL A 52 5.39 5.90 7.07
CA VAL A 52 4.57 4.71 6.82
C VAL A 52 3.75 4.97 5.58
N ALA A 53 3.58 3.98 4.71
CA ALA A 53 2.85 4.16 3.47
C ALA A 53 1.86 3.05 3.21
N VAL A 54 0.72 3.40 2.61
CA VAL A 54 -0.09 2.44 1.88
C VAL A 54 0.53 2.27 0.50
N VAL A 55 0.93 1.05 0.18
CA VAL A 55 1.59 0.66 -1.06
C VAL A 55 0.77 -0.41 -1.75
N GLY A 56 0.97 -0.57 -3.05
CA GLY A 56 0.32 -1.64 -3.78
C GLY A 56 0.64 -1.61 -5.26
N GLY A 57 0.04 -2.53 -5.99
CA GLY A 57 0.32 -2.74 -7.39
C GLY A 57 -0.52 -3.85 -8.00
N PRO A 58 -0.22 -4.26 -9.24
CA PRO A 58 -0.77 -5.46 -9.83
C PRO A 58 -0.41 -6.70 -9.01
N LEU A 59 -1.30 -7.69 -8.99
CA LEU A 59 -0.95 -9.03 -8.53
C LEU A 59 0.17 -9.60 -9.43
N TYR A 60 1.05 -10.40 -8.83
CA TYR A 60 2.17 -11.06 -9.50
C TYR A 60 3.27 -10.11 -10.01
N ASP A 61 3.24 -8.83 -9.63
CA ASP A 61 4.41 -7.96 -9.74
C ASP A 61 5.27 -8.11 -8.48
N PHE A 62 6.41 -8.79 -8.62
CA PHE A 62 7.31 -9.12 -7.51
C PHE A 62 8.37 -8.06 -7.25
N VAL A 63 8.50 -7.06 -8.13
CA VAL A 63 9.61 -6.10 -8.11
C VAL A 63 9.14 -4.65 -8.06
N GLY A 64 7.97 -4.37 -8.62
CA GLY A 64 7.41 -3.03 -8.75
C GLY A 64 6.44 -2.65 -7.64
N LEU A 65 6.22 -1.35 -7.54
CA LEU A 65 5.07 -0.76 -6.86
C LEU A 65 4.29 0.04 -7.90
N GLY A 66 2.98 -0.16 -7.96
CA GLY A 66 2.09 0.64 -8.79
C GLY A 66 1.73 1.99 -8.15
N PHE A 67 1.73 2.06 -6.81
CA PHE A 67 1.51 3.31 -6.07
C PHE A 67 2.12 3.26 -4.67
N ARG A 68 2.28 4.45 -4.07
CA ARG A 68 2.75 4.63 -2.70
C ARG A 68 2.19 5.93 -2.12
N TYR A 69 1.35 5.82 -1.12
CA TYR A 69 0.75 6.94 -0.41
C TYR A 69 1.35 7.03 0.99
N CYS A 70 2.17 8.05 1.24
CA CYS A 70 2.84 8.23 2.52
C CYS A 70 1.95 8.97 3.52
N TYR A 71 2.01 8.52 4.77
CA TYR A 71 1.25 9.03 5.90
C TYR A 71 2.18 9.61 6.96
N HIS A 72 1.67 10.65 7.62
CA HIS A 72 2.16 11.16 8.89
C HIS A 72 1.15 10.77 9.98
N GLY A 73 1.47 11.08 11.24
CA GLY A 73 0.48 10.97 12.30
C GLY A 73 -0.60 12.05 12.22
N PRO A 74 -1.52 12.07 13.20
CA PRO A 74 -2.78 12.78 13.12
C PRO A 74 -2.66 14.31 13.06
N ASP A 75 -1.51 14.86 13.43
CA ASP A 75 -1.20 16.30 13.40
C ASP A 75 -0.41 16.72 12.16
N GLY A 76 -0.19 15.83 11.19
CA GLY A 76 0.52 16.11 9.94
C GLY A 76 1.98 16.54 10.07
N VAL A 77 2.51 16.61 11.30
CA VAL A 77 3.92 16.80 11.61
C VAL A 77 4.64 15.46 11.43
N LYS A 78 5.97 15.46 11.47
CA LYS A 78 6.77 14.22 11.53
C LYS A 78 6.45 13.47 12.84
N SER A 79 5.41 12.67 12.83
CA SER A 79 4.94 11.91 13.99
C SER A 79 5.71 10.60 14.14
N SER A 80 5.49 9.89 15.23
CA SER A 80 6.09 8.58 15.42
C SER A 80 5.61 7.60 14.34
N LYS A 81 6.44 6.61 13.98
CA LYS A 81 6.02 5.54 13.04
C LYS A 81 4.74 4.85 13.48
N GLN A 82 4.56 4.67 14.79
CA GLN A 82 3.37 4.04 15.36
C GLN A 82 2.08 4.85 15.08
N GLU A 83 2.14 6.18 15.16
CA GLU A 83 1.00 7.04 14.85
C GLU A 83 0.72 7.07 13.35
N ALA A 84 1.77 7.22 12.52
CA ALA A 84 1.62 7.15 11.07
C ALA A 84 1.06 5.80 10.61
N TYR A 85 1.45 4.70 11.26
CA TYR A 85 0.88 3.37 11.01
C TYR A 85 -0.61 3.30 11.33
N LYS A 86 -1.05 3.86 12.47
CA LYS A 86 -2.49 3.90 12.80
C LYS A 86 -3.30 4.68 11.77
N VAL A 87 -2.77 5.81 11.29
CA VAL A 87 -3.43 6.60 10.24
C VAL A 87 -3.46 5.83 8.92
N ALA A 88 -2.34 5.22 8.51
CA ALA A 88 -2.27 4.41 7.30
C ALA A 88 -3.20 3.19 7.35
N LEU A 89 -3.32 2.54 8.51
CA LEU A 89 -4.23 1.42 8.73
C LEU A 89 -5.69 1.86 8.64
N ALA A 90 -6.06 2.95 9.32
CA ALA A 90 -7.42 3.48 9.24
C ALA A 90 -7.77 3.89 7.80
N ALA A 91 -6.84 4.50 7.07
CA ALA A 91 -7.03 4.85 5.67
C ALA A 91 -7.15 3.61 4.76
N LEU A 92 -6.31 2.59 4.99
CA LEU A 92 -6.40 1.33 4.25
C LEU A 92 -7.72 0.60 4.54
N ASP A 93 -8.19 0.56 5.79
CA ASP A 93 -9.43 -0.11 6.17
C ASP A 93 -10.67 0.61 5.63
N ALA A 94 -10.64 1.95 5.60
CA ALA A 94 -11.74 2.77 5.08
C ALA A 94 -11.80 2.83 3.55
N TRP A 95 -10.70 2.56 2.86
CA TRP A 95 -10.62 2.70 1.40
C TRP A 95 -11.51 1.69 0.68
N ASP A 96 -12.49 2.20 -0.08
CA ASP A 96 -13.27 1.39 -1.02
C ASP A 96 -12.74 1.58 -2.46
N PRO A 97 -11.98 0.62 -3.01
CA PRO A 97 -11.41 0.72 -4.34
C PRO A 97 -12.45 0.65 -5.47
N GLN A 98 -13.72 0.34 -5.18
CA GLN A 98 -14.80 0.39 -6.18
C GLN A 98 -15.31 1.82 -6.41
N THR A 99 -15.24 2.67 -5.37
CA THR A 99 -15.74 4.05 -5.42
C THR A 99 -14.64 5.10 -5.37
N GLU A 100 -13.46 4.73 -4.87
CA GLU A 100 -12.33 5.64 -4.65
C GLU A 100 -11.09 5.12 -5.39
N SER A 101 -10.42 6.01 -6.13
CA SER A 101 -9.18 5.67 -6.84
C SER A 101 -7.98 5.48 -5.92
N GLU A 102 -8.03 6.06 -4.72
CA GLU A 102 -6.92 6.09 -3.76
C GLU A 102 -7.41 6.25 -2.32
N PRO A 103 -6.66 5.74 -1.33
CA PRO A 103 -7.00 5.93 0.07
C PRO A 103 -6.91 7.41 0.45
N GLN A 104 -7.63 7.82 1.49
CA GLN A 104 -7.62 9.20 1.98
C GLN A 104 -6.51 9.43 3.03
N GLY A 105 -6.25 10.71 3.36
CA GLY A 105 -5.39 11.10 4.49
C GLY A 105 -3.88 11.01 4.26
N TRP A 106 -3.41 10.57 3.09
CA TRP A 106 -1.98 10.63 2.75
C TRP A 106 -1.53 12.07 2.52
N HIS A 107 -0.28 12.38 2.83
CA HIS A 107 0.28 13.73 2.65
C HIS A 107 1.28 13.83 1.48
N ARG A 108 1.80 12.69 1.00
CA ARG A 108 2.67 12.63 -0.17
C ARG A 108 2.39 11.40 -1.02
N ASP A 109 2.27 11.62 -2.32
CA ASP A 109 2.43 10.60 -3.36
C ASP A 109 3.71 10.92 -4.16
N PRO A 110 4.79 10.13 -3.97
CA PRO A 110 6.07 10.38 -4.60
C PRO A 110 6.14 9.94 -6.06
N PHE A 111 5.18 9.17 -6.58
CA PHE A 111 5.15 8.80 -7.99
C PHE A 111 4.60 9.93 -8.86
N THR A 112 3.60 10.65 -8.33
CA THR A 112 2.94 11.75 -9.03
C THR A 112 3.42 13.13 -8.56
N HIS A 113 4.31 13.15 -7.56
CA HIS A 113 4.76 14.37 -6.87
C HIS A 113 3.63 15.16 -6.19
N ARG A 114 2.46 14.56 -6.01
CA ARG A 114 1.33 15.20 -5.32
C ARG A 114 1.56 15.27 -3.82
N ARG A 115 1.04 16.35 -3.24
CA ARG A 115 1.14 16.72 -1.83
C ARG A 115 -0.22 17.10 -1.31
N ARG A 116 -0.56 16.65 -0.11
CA ARG A 116 -1.77 17.04 0.62
C ARG A 116 -1.34 17.50 2.01
N PRO A 117 -1.22 18.81 2.27
CA PRO A 117 -0.94 19.31 3.61
C PRO A 117 -1.90 18.67 4.61
N MET A 118 -1.37 18.11 5.70
CA MET A 118 -2.17 17.45 6.74
C MET A 118 -3.06 16.30 6.24
N GLY A 119 -2.81 15.76 5.05
CA GLY A 119 -3.67 14.77 4.41
C GLY A 119 -4.97 15.34 3.80
N ASN A 120 -5.10 16.67 3.69
CA ASN A 120 -6.29 17.33 3.15
C ASN A 120 -6.29 17.35 1.62
N ALA A 121 -7.23 16.61 1.01
CA ALA A 121 -7.38 16.55 -0.45
C ALA A 121 -7.76 17.90 -1.09
N ALA A 122 -8.44 18.78 -0.36
CA ALA A 122 -8.82 20.11 -0.87
C ALA A 122 -7.62 21.07 -1.02
N GLU A 123 -6.50 20.76 -0.36
CA GLU A 123 -5.25 21.52 -0.40
C GLU A 123 -4.19 20.83 -1.28
N GLU A 124 -4.60 19.90 -2.14
CA GLU A 124 -3.68 19.15 -2.98
C GLU A 124 -2.92 20.07 -3.95
N TYR A 125 -1.61 19.86 -4.05
CA TYR A 125 -0.76 20.50 -5.04
C TYR A 125 0.31 19.54 -5.57
N VAL A 126 0.90 19.88 -6.73
CA VAL A 126 2.03 19.14 -7.32
C VAL A 126 3.32 19.90 -7.03
N GLU A 127 4.30 19.24 -6.45
CA GLU A 127 5.64 19.80 -6.20
C GLU A 127 6.52 19.64 -7.45
N GLY A 128 7.03 20.75 -7.97
CA GLY A 128 7.87 20.82 -9.17
C GLY A 128 9.37 20.62 -8.93
#